data_AF-A0A171AG21-F1
#
_entry.id   AF-A0A171AG21-F1
#
_cell.length_a   1.000
_cell.length_b   1.000
_cell.length_c   1.000
_cell.angle_alpha   90.00
_cell.angle_beta   90.00
_cell.angle_gamma   90.00
#
_symmetry.space_group_name_H-M   'P 1'
#
loop_
_entity.id
_entity.type
_entity.pdbx_description
1 polymer ?
#
loop_
_entity_poly.entity_id
_entity_poly.type
_entity_poly.pdbx_seq_one_letter_code
_entity_poly.pdbx_strand_id
1 'polypeptide(L)'
;MDTESEDENYWIKNKPEESTLPPLPAFFQGATIALLDDLSETDRKLLTRYIKAHHGTIAHDGTDLNTILYAITEDVAAIERVREDYPQVIGVTPEWIWRSHDESRLLPASSFKV
;
A
#
# COMPACT_ATOMS: atom_id res chain seq x y z
N MET A 1 25.99 -44.24 11.34
CA MET A 1 26.18 -44.56 9.92
C MET A 1 24.91 -45.21 9.46
N ASP A 2 24.08 -44.68 8.57
CA ASP A 2 24.14 -43.61 7.56
C ASP A 2 22.70 -43.58 6.98
N THR A 3 22.06 -42.55 6.44
CA THR A 3 22.27 -41.12 6.22
C THR A 3 20.85 -40.60 5.96
N GLU A 4 20.45 -39.50 6.61
CA GLU A 4 19.26 -38.74 6.25
C GLU A 4 19.44 -38.27 4.80
N SER A 5 18.63 -38.79 3.88
CA SER A 5 18.50 -38.20 2.54
C SER A 5 17.25 -37.34 2.56
N GLU A 6 17.39 -36.14 3.13
CA GLU A 6 16.40 -35.09 2.95
C GLU A 6 16.42 -34.71 1.47
N ASP A 7 15.32 -34.98 0.77
CA ASP A 7 15.10 -34.66 -0.63
C ASP A 7 15.37 -33.16 -0.88
N GLU A 8 16.57 -32.84 -1.35
CA GLU A 8 17.11 -31.49 -1.61
C GLU A 8 16.30 -30.67 -2.65
N ASN A 9 15.20 -31.23 -3.18
CA ASN A 9 14.38 -30.68 -4.26
C ASN A 9 12.94 -30.35 -3.86
N TYR A 10 12.58 -30.32 -2.56
CA TYR A 10 11.22 -30.01 -2.11
C TYR A 10 10.72 -28.62 -2.57
N TRP A 11 11.64 -27.66 -2.74
CA TRP A 11 11.35 -26.31 -3.23
C TRP A 11 11.16 -26.23 -4.76
N ILE A 12 11.73 -27.17 -5.54
CA ILE A 12 11.56 -27.23 -6.99
C ILE A 12 10.19 -27.84 -7.36
N LYS A 13 9.71 -28.80 -6.56
CA LYS A 13 8.43 -29.48 -6.80
C LYS A 13 7.19 -28.63 -6.46
N ASN A 14 7.36 -27.57 -5.68
CA ASN A 14 6.28 -26.68 -5.24
C ASN A 14 6.40 -25.28 -5.87
N LYS A 15 6.71 -25.19 -7.17
CA LYS A 15 6.55 -23.92 -7.89
C LYS A 15 5.04 -23.61 -7.89
N PRO A 16 4.60 -22.46 -7.34
CA PRO A 16 3.19 -22.08 -7.39
C PRO A 16 2.76 -22.06 -8.86
N GLU A 17 1.65 -22.72 -9.18
CA GLU A 17 1.06 -22.63 -10.51
C GLU A 17 0.81 -21.15 -10.84
N GLU A 18 1.14 -20.74 -12.08
CA GLU A 18 0.85 -19.39 -12.53
C GLU A 18 -0.66 -19.15 -12.43
N SER A 19 -1.05 -18.11 -11.69
CA SER A 19 -2.45 -17.76 -11.46
C SER A 19 -3.17 -17.60 -12.80
N THR A 20 -4.27 -18.34 -12.98
CA THR A 20 -5.17 -18.20 -14.14
C THR A 20 -6.11 -17.00 -14.02
N LEU A 21 -6.11 -16.32 -12.87
CA LEU A 21 -6.89 -15.11 -12.65
C LEU A 21 -6.25 -13.92 -13.40
N PRO A 22 -7.07 -12.99 -13.93
CA PRO A 22 -6.56 -11.77 -14.53
C PRO A 22 -5.77 -10.94 -13.51
N PRO A 23 -4.76 -10.17 -13.94
CA PRO A 23 -4.01 -9.29 -13.05
C PRO A 23 -4.93 -8.19 -12.50
N LEU A 24 -4.66 -7.77 -11.26
CA LEU A 24 -5.33 -6.61 -10.69
C LEU A 24 -4.86 -5.32 -11.39
N PRO A 25 -5.75 -4.32 -11.56
CA PRO A 25 -5.36 -3.03 -12.11
C PRO A 25 -4.29 -2.33 -11.26
N ALA A 26 -3.25 -1.80 -11.90
CA ALA A 26 -2.10 -1.16 -11.25
C ALA A 26 -2.30 0.36 -11.05
N PHE A 27 -3.47 0.78 -10.55
CA PHE A 27 -3.83 2.20 -10.56
C PHE A 27 -3.13 3.07 -9.49
N PHE A 28 -2.39 2.46 -8.56
CA PHE A 28 -1.47 3.19 -7.66
C PHE A 28 0.00 3.13 -8.12
N GLN A 29 0.27 2.62 -9.32
CA GLN A 29 1.64 2.54 -9.85
C GLN A 29 2.32 3.90 -9.86
N GLY A 30 3.51 3.96 -9.25
CA GLY A 30 4.31 5.19 -9.12
C GLY A 30 3.91 6.10 -7.97
N ALA A 31 2.89 5.77 -7.19
CA ALA A 31 2.53 6.51 -5.98
C ALA A 31 3.25 5.95 -4.75
N THR A 32 3.99 6.81 -4.06
CA THR A 32 4.45 6.56 -2.68
C THR A 32 3.43 7.14 -1.71
N ILE A 33 2.93 6.31 -0.80
CA ILE A 33 1.81 6.59 0.10
C ILE A 33 2.27 6.39 1.55
N ALA A 34 2.07 7.40 2.40
CA ALA A 34 2.30 7.31 3.84
C ALA A 34 1.03 6.90 4.59
N LEU A 35 1.16 6.07 5.62
CA LEU A 35 0.08 5.69 6.54
C LEU A 35 0.37 6.31 7.91
N LEU A 36 -0.42 7.31 8.34
CA LEU A 36 -0.15 8.04 9.59
C LEU A 36 -0.62 7.28 10.84
N ASP A 37 -0.21 7.79 12.01
CA ASP A 37 -0.26 7.10 13.30
C ASP A 37 -1.64 6.97 13.94
N ASP A 38 -2.61 7.73 13.46
CA ASP A 38 -4.00 7.66 13.90
C ASP A 38 -4.74 6.40 13.41
N LEU A 39 -4.19 5.72 12.39
CA LEU A 39 -4.83 4.53 11.81
C LEU A 39 -4.74 3.31 12.73
N SER A 40 -5.86 2.60 12.87
CA SER A 40 -5.91 1.33 13.60
C SER A 40 -5.01 0.26 12.97
N GLU A 41 -4.56 -0.73 13.75
CA GLU A 41 -3.74 -1.82 13.22
C GLU A 41 -4.47 -2.62 12.13
N THR A 42 -5.78 -2.80 12.28
CA THR A 42 -6.64 -3.48 11.32
C THR A 42 -6.67 -2.71 10.00
N ASP A 43 -6.88 -1.39 10.05
CA ASP A 43 -6.93 -0.55 8.85
C ASP A 43 -5.57 -0.51 8.17
N ARG A 44 -4.47 -0.36 8.94
CA ARG A 44 -3.11 -0.39 8.39
C ARG A 44 -2.83 -1.67 7.62
N LYS A 45 -3.27 -2.83 8.13
CA LYS A 45 -3.13 -4.13 7.43
C LYS A 45 -3.92 -4.17 6.12
N LEU A 46 -5.18 -3.72 6.14
CA LEU A 46 -6.03 -3.70 4.93
C LEU A 46 -5.57 -2.68 3.89
N LEU A 47 -5.24 -1.45 4.31
CA LEU A 47 -4.68 -0.41 3.46
C LEU A 47 -3.37 -0.90 2.82
N THR A 48 -2.49 -1.51 3.61
CA THR A 48 -1.25 -2.10 3.08
C THR A 48 -1.51 -3.13 2.00
N ARG A 49 -2.48 -4.02 2.23
CA ARG A 49 -2.86 -5.05 1.26
C ARG A 49 -3.36 -4.42 -0.04
N TYR A 50 -4.28 -3.46 0.01
CA TYR A 50 -4.88 -2.87 -1.19
C TYR A 50 -3.92 -1.97 -1.96
N ILE A 51 -3.12 -1.16 -1.26
CA ILE A 51 -2.09 -0.33 -1.89
C ILE A 51 -1.12 -1.22 -2.67
N LYS A 52 -0.58 -2.28 -2.04
CA LYS A 52 0.36 -3.20 -2.70
C LYS A 52 -0.30 -4.00 -3.83
N ALA A 53 -1.53 -4.47 -3.64
CA ALA A 53 -2.27 -5.22 -4.66
C ALA A 53 -2.48 -4.41 -5.96
N HIS A 54 -2.55 -3.08 -5.86
CA HIS A 54 -2.71 -2.16 -6.98
C HIS A 54 -1.41 -1.39 -7.31
N HIS A 55 -0.27 -1.95 -6.93
CA HIS A 55 1.10 -1.51 -7.28
C HIS A 55 1.54 -0.15 -6.71
N GLY A 56 0.93 0.29 -5.61
CA GLY A 56 1.42 1.43 -4.82
C GLY A 56 2.59 1.07 -3.91
N THR A 57 3.40 2.06 -3.57
CA THR A 57 4.51 1.95 -2.61
C THR A 57 4.11 2.52 -1.27
N ILE A 58 4.41 1.83 -0.18
CA ILE A 58 4.16 2.32 1.17
C ILE A 58 5.45 2.91 1.72
N ALA A 59 5.38 4.15 2.22
CA ALA A 59 6.50 4.81 2.86
C ALA A 59 6.96 4.05 4.12
N HIS A 60 8.26 4.04 4.35
CA HIS A 60 8.95 3.43 5.49
C HIS A 60 10.12 4.32 5.93
N ASP A 61 10.83 3.96 7.00
CA ASP A 61 11.90 4.76 7.62
C ASP A 61 13.06 5.19 6.69
N GLY A 62 13.18 4.59 5.50
CA GLY A 62 14.19 4.91 4.49
C GLY A 62 13.63 5.53 3.21
N THR A 63 12.33 5.82 3.17
CA THR A 63 11.68 6.46 2.03
C THR A 63 12.12 7.92 1.92
N ASP A 64 12.50 8.35 0.71
CA ASP A 64 12.67 9.79 0.44
C ASP A 64 11.31 10.47 0.53
N LEU A 65 11.14 11.30 1.56
CA LEU A 65 9.88 11.97 1.89
C LEU A 65 9.39 12.88 0.75
N ASN A 66 10.28 13.37 -0.12
CA ASN A 66 9.89 14.16 -1.29
C ASN A 66 9.11 13.35 -2.34
N THR A 67 9.22 12.02 -2.30
CA THR A 67 8.50 11.12 -3.22
C THR A 67 7.08 10.82 -2.77
N ILE A 68 6.71 11.16 -1.53
CA ILE A 68 5.38 10.91 -0.99
C ILE A 68 4.36 11.81 -1.70
N LEU A 69 3.34 11.19 -2.29
CA LEU A 69 2.25 11.89 -2.96
C LEU A 69 1.02 12.02 -2.06
N TYR A 70 0.76 10.98 -1.26
CA TYR A 70 -0.44 10.87 -0.44
C TYR A 70 -0.11 10.49 1.00
N ALA A 71 -0.83 11.07 1.95
CA ALA A 71 -0.83 10.63 3.34
C ALA A 71 -2.24 10.18 3.72
N ILE A 72 -2.36 8.94 4.19
CA ILE A 72 -3.63 8.36 4.65
C ILE A 72 -3.79 8.63 6.14
N THR A 73 -4.86 9.32 6.51
CA THR A 73 -5.17 9.73 7.89
C THR A 73 -6.63 10.17 8.01
N GLU A 74 -7.19 10.20 9.22
CA GLU A 74 -8.42 10.90 9.58
C GLU A 74 -8.12 12.17 10.41
N ASP A 75 -6.88 12.41 10.81
CA ASP A 75 -6.45 13.57 11.60
C ASP A 75 -6.05 14.76 10.70
N VAL A 76 -6.93 15.77 10.64
CA VAL A 76 -6.71 17.04 9.94
C VAL A 76 -5.43 17.74 10.41
N ALA A 77 -5.17 17.74 11.73
CA ALA A 77 -3.99 18.41 12.26
C ALA A 77 -2.69 17.67 11.89
N ALA A 78 -2.75 16.35 11.72
CA ALA A 78 -1.60 15.58 11.25
C ALA A 78 -1.22 15.94 9.81
N ILE A 79 -2.20 16.08 8.91
CA ILE A 79 -1.89 16.49 7.53
C ILE A 79 -1.37 17.92 7.46
N GLU A 80 -1.88 18.85 8.28
CA GLU A 80 -1.36 20.22 8.34
C GLU A 80 0.12 20.23 8.70
N ARG A 81 0.52 19.49 9.74
CA ARG A 81 1.94 19.34 10.14
C ARG A 81 2.81 18.75 9.03
N VAL A 82 2.33 17.71 8.33
CA VAL A 82 3.07 17.13 7.20
C VAL A 82 3.28 18.15 6.09
N ARG A 83 2.28 19.01 5.82
CA ARG A 83 2.32 19.99 4.73
C ARG A 83 3.15 21.23 5.04
N GLU A 84 3.55 21.45 6.29
CA GLU A 84 4.52 22.50 6.66
C GLU A 84 5.87 22.25 5.96
N ASP A 85 6.32 20.99 5.94
CA ASP A 85 7.58 20.58 5.30
C ASP A 85 7.38 20.04 3.88
N TYR A 86 6.24 19.40 3.61
CA TYR A 86 5.94 18.72 2.34
C TYR A 86 4.62 19.21 1.72
N PRO A 87 4.57 20.45 1.20
CA PRO A 87 3.33 21.09 0.74
C PRO A 87 2.65 20.37 -0.45
N GLN A 88 3.39 19.52 -1.16
CA GLN A 88 2.88 18.69 -2.26
C GLN A 88 2.04 17.51 -1.79
N VAL A 89 2.18 17.07 -0.52
CA VAL A 89 1.49 15.89 0.00
C VAL A 89 0.00 16.17 0.11
N ILE A 90 -0.80 15.25 -0.43
CA ILE A 90 -2.26 15.30 -0.37
C ILE A 90 -2.73 14.36 0.76
N GLY A 91 -3.34 14.93 1.80
CA GLY A 91 -4.01 14.12 2.83
C GLY A 91 -5.35 13.60 2.33
N VAL A 92 -5.60 12.32 2.54
CA VAL A 92 -6.84 11.66 2.18
C VAL A 92 -7.25 10.64 3.24
N THR A 93 -8.55 10.43 3.41
CA THR A 93 -9.07 9.42 4.31
C THR A 93 -8.83 8.01 3.78
N PRO A 94 -8.82 6.98 4.64
CA PRO A 94 -8.77 5.57 4.24
C PRO A 94 -9.82 5.17 3.20
N GLU A 95 -11.00 5.81 3.22
CA GLU A 95 -12.11 5.62 2.27
C GLU A 95 -11.67 5.71 0.81
N TRP A 96 -10.69 6.56 0.49
CA TRP A 96 -10.18 6.67 -0.86
C TRP A 96 -9.58 5.37 -1.40
N ILE A 97 -8.85 4.63 -0.55
CA ILE A 97 -8.23 3.34 -0.91
C ILE A 97 -9.32 2.28 -1.05
N TRP A 98 -10.25 2.20 -0.10
CA TRP A 98 -11.33 1.21 -0.10
C TRP A 98 -12.23 1.37 -1.34
N ARG A 99 -12.67 2.59 -1.61
CA ARG A 99 -13.53 2.89 -2.76
C ARG A 99 -12.81 2.70 -4.10
N SER A 100 -11.52 3.01 -4.17
CA SER A 100 -10.72 2.74 -5.38
C SER A 100 -10.54 1.23 -5.62
N HIS A 101 -10.40 0.44 -4.55
CA HIS A 101 -10.38 -1.02 -4.62
C HIS A 101 -11.72 -1.58 -5.12
N ASP A 102 -12.82 -1.18 -4.49
CA ASP A 102 -14.17 -1.65 -4.83
C ASP A 102 -14.55 -1.32 -6.29
N GLU A 103 -14.17 -0.12 -6.75
CA GLU A 103 -14.44 0.32 -8.13
C GLU A 103 -13.35 -0.10 -9.13
N SER A 104 -12.29 -0.79 -8.67
CA SER A 104 -11.17 -1.26 -9.48
C SER A 104 -10.52 -0.18 -10.35
N ARG A 105 -10.47 1.07 -9.85
CA ARG A 105 -9.90 2.23 -10.54
C ARG A 105 -9.47 3.30 -9.53
N LEU A 106 -8.52 4.16 -9.92
CA LEU A 106 -8.16 5.31 -9.11
C LEU A 106 -9.30 6.34 -9.07
N LEU A 107 -9.83 6.61 -7.88
CA LEU A 107 -10.80 7.68 -7.69
C LEU A 107 -10.10 9.03 -7.53
N PRO A 108 -10.77 10.16 -7.83
CA PRO A 108 -10.22 11.48 -7.56
C PRO A 108 -9.99 11.69 -6.05
N ALA A 109 -8.74 11.84 -5.65
CA ALA A 109 -8.36 12.10 -4.25
C ALA A 109 -9.08 13.32 -3.64
N SER A 110 -9.44 14.31 -4.47
CA SER A 110 -10.17 15.51 -4.05
C SER A 110 -11.49 15.23 -3.32
N SER A 111 -12.14 14.11 -3.61
CA SER A 111 -13.42 13.73 -2.99
C SER A 111 -13.26 13.13 -1.59
N PHE A 112 -12.03 12.90 -1.15
CA PHE A 112 -11.69 12.19 0.09
C PHE A 112 -10.64 12.93 0.91
N LYS A 113 -10.40 14.21 0.62
CA LYS A 113 -9.42 15.01 1.35
C LYS A 113 -9.83 15.18 2.80
N VAL A 114 -8.82 15.12 3.66
CA VAL A 114 -8.89 15.54 5.06
C VAL A 114 -8.68 17.05 5.16
#